data_AF-A0A7C7PUA5-F1
#
_entry.id   AF-A0A7C7PUA5-F1
#
_cell.length_a   1.000
_cell.length_b   1.000
_cell.length_c   1.000
_cell.angle_alpha   90.00
_cell.angle_beta   90.00
_cell.angle_gamma   90.00
#
_symmetry.space_group_name_H-M   'P 1'
#
loop_
_entity.id
_entity.type
_entity.pdbx_description
1 polymer ?
#
loop_
_entity_poly.entity_id
_entity_poly.type
_entity_poly.pdbx_seq_one_letter_code
_entity_poly.pdbx_strand_id
1 'polypeptide(L)'
;MGERDFEALLAAHDAGDMAGFTRRFVDDLEAALATKIEVEADTDWSGVLCLGMGGSGAGGMFLSALADHAGGLPFVVWRDYGLPSWWGPDWLVIATSYSGDTEETLDGVRAVLEDGGTVVGICSGGALEDLLAESEESLCLSVPA
;
A
#
# COMPACT_ATOMS: atom_id res chain seq x y z
N MET A 1 -0.25 18.49 41.29
CA MET A 1 -0.67 18.48 39.87
C MET A 1 -1.84 17.52 39.82
N GLY A 2 -3.05 18.00 39.48
CA GLY A 2 -4.23 17.11 39.41
C GLY A 2 -4.01 16.01 38.38
N GLU A 3 -4.62 14.86 38.61
CA GLU A 3 -4.64 13.76 37.65
C GLU A 3 -5.27 14.27 36.34
N ARG A 4 -4.60 14.04 35.22
CA ARG A 4 -5.07 14.53 33.92
C ARG A 4 -6.16 13.58 33.43
N ASP A 5 -7.32 14.15 33.13
CA ASP A 5 -8.39 13.43 32.46
C ASP A 5 -8.02 13.24 30.97
N PHE A 6 -7.48 12.06 30.66
CA PHE A 6 -7.07 11.73 29.29
C PHE A 6 -8.24 11.55 28.34
N GLU A 7 -9.41 11.12 28.83
CA GLU A 7 -10.60 10.99 27.98
C GLU A 7 -11.07 12.36 27.51
N ALA A 8 -11.14 13.33 28.43
CA ALA A 8 -11.49 14.71 28.08
C ALA A 8 -10.47 15.34 27.11
N LEU A 9 -9.18 15.07 27.28
CA LEU A 9 -8.14 15.58 26.38
C LEU A 9 -8.22 14.96 24.98
N LEU A 10 -8.49 13.66 24.87
CA LEU A 10 -8.68 12.99 23.58
C LEU A 10 -9.92 13.53 22.87
N ALA A 11 -11.05 13.64 23.56
CA ALA A 11 -12.27 14.21 22.99
C ALA A 11 -12.08 15.65 22.48
N ALA A 12 -11.22 16.44 23.14
CA ALA A 12 -10.97 17.83 22.77
C ALA A 12 -9.94 18.00 21.64
N HIS A 13 -9.00 17.06 21.48
CA HIS A 13 -7.80 17.29 20.64
C HIS A 13 -7.52 16.20 19.61
N ASP A 14 -8.18 15.06 19.67
CA ASP A 14 -7.96 13.93 18.75
C ASP A 14 -9.20 13.67 17.89
N ALA A 15 -9.63 14.69 17.15
CA ALA A 15 -10.81 14.61 16.29
C ALA A 15 -10.71 13.51 15.19
N GLY A 16 -9.48 13.08 14.88
CA GLY A 16 -9.21 12.01 13.92
C GLY A 16 -9.00 10.62 14.52
N ASP A 17 -9.22 10.45 15.84
CA ASP A 17 -9.02 9.18 16.55
C ASP A 17 -7.63 8.56 16.36
N MET A 18 -6.58 9.37 16.23
CA MET A 18 -5.20 8.90 16.06
C MET A 18 -4.75 8.01 17.22
N ALA A 19 -5.21 8.30 18.44
CA ALA A 19 -4.99 7.46 19.60
C ALA A 19 -5.71 6.11 19.47
N GLY A 20 -6.92 6.08 18.89
CA GLY A 20 -7.63 4.85 18.56
C GLY A 20 -6.87 4.01 17.54
N PHE A 21 -6.44 4.60 16.41
CA PHE A 21 -5.61 3.91 15.41
C PHE A 21 -4.33 3.33 16.02
N THR A 22 -3.65 4.10 16.88
CA THR A 22 -2.42 3.63 17.55
C THR A 22 -2.71 2.46 18.49
N ARG A 23 -3.85 2.47 19.20
CA ARG A 23 -4.24 1.39 20.12
C ARG A 23 -4.65 0.12 19.39
N ARG A 24 -5.27 0.25 18.21
CA ARG A 24 -5.72 -0.89 17.38
C ARG A 24 -4.58 -1.58 16.63
N PHE A 25 -3.39 -0.96 16.55
CA PHE A 25 -2.27 -1.46 15.76
C PHE A 25 -1.96 -2.96 15.93
N VAL A 26 -1.99 -3.48 17.16
CA VAL A 26 -1.71 -4.90 17.41
C VAL A 26 -2.81 -5.78 16.80
N ASP A 27 -4.07 -5.43 17.05
CA ASP A 27 -5.22 -6.17 16.51
C ASP A 27 -5.26 -6.10 14.97
N ASP A 28 -5.00 -4.92 14.41
CA ASP A 28 -4.95 -4.70 12.96
C ASP A 28 -3.82 -5.50 12.30
N LEU A 29 -2.65 -5.56 12.95
CA LEU A 29 -1.52 -6.36 12.48
C LEU A 29 -1.82 -7.86 12.54
N GLU A 30 -2.39 -8.34 13.64
CA GLU A 30 -2.78 -9.75 13.78
C GLU A 30 -3.83 -10.15 12.74
N ALA A 31 -4.82 -9.29 12.50
CA ALA A 31 -5.82 -9.49 11.45
C ALA A 31 -5.16 -9.55 10.06
N ALA A 32 -4.28 -8.60 9.75
CA ALA A 32 -3.57 -8.55 8.46
C ALA A 32 -2.71 -9.80 8.23
N LEU A 33 -2.02 -10.32 9.26
CA LEU A 33 -1.23 -11.55 9.17
C LEU A 33 -2.09 -12.81 9.00
N ALA A 34 -3.34 -12.78 9.48
CA ALA A 34 -4.28 -13.89 9.34
C ALA A 34 -5.04 -13.86 7.99
N THR A 35 -4.99 -12.74 7.27
CA THR A 35 -5.65 -12.60 5.96
C THR A 35 -5.07 -13.59 4.96
N LYS A 36 -5.94 -14.36 4.32
CA LYS A 36 -5.57 -15.21 3.21
C LYS A 36 -5.59 -14.39 1.93
N ILE A 37 -4.45 -14.35 1.25
CA ILE A 37 -4.31 -13.71 -0.05
C ILE A 37 -4.36 -14.84 -1.09
N GLU A 38 -5.43 -14.88 -1.86
CA GLU A 38 -5.61 -15.85 -2.95
C GLU A 38 -5.02 -15.26 -4.23
N VAL A 39 -3.69 -15.31 -4.32
CA VAL A 39 -2.92 -14.91 -5.52
C VAL A 39 -2.22 -16.14 -6.06
N GLU A 40 -2.32 -16.36 -7.37
CA GLU A 40 -1.48 -17.37 -8.02
C GLU A 40 -0.03 -16.94 -7.93
N ALA A 41 0.79 -17.79 -7.32
CA ALA A 41 2.22 -17.51 -7.17
C ALA A 41 2.89 -17.60 -8.55
N ASP A 42 3.29 -16.46 -9.08
CA ASP A 42 4.22 -16.36 -10.21
C ASP A 42 5.62 -16.02 -9.70
N THR A 43 6.62 -16.73 -10.21
CA THR A 43 8.04 -16.57 -9.83
C THR A 43 8.89 -15.91 -10.90
N ASP A 44 8.31 -15.54 -12.04
CA ASP A 44 9.06 -15.05 -13.20
C ASP A 44 9.24 -13.52 -13.22
N TRP A 45 9.04 -12.86 -12.08
CA TRP A 45 9.21 -11.42 -11.93
C TRP A 45 10.69 -10.99 -11.94
N SER A 46 11.00 -9.94 -12.69
CA SER A 46 12.29 -9.25 -12.67
C SER A 46 12.51 -8.41 -11.42
N GLY A 47 11.42 -8.06 -10.71
CA GLY A 47 11.45 -7.28 -9.48
C GLY A 47 10.07 -6.81 -9.03
N VAL A 48 10.05 -6.00 -7.97
CA VAL A 48 8.83 -5.36 -7.44
C VAL A 48 8.97 -3.84 -7.49
N LEU A 49 7.98 -3.16 -8.05
CA LEU A 49 7.84 -1.71 -8.03
C LEU A 49 6.69 -1.33 -7.10
N CYS A 50 7.01 -0.67 -5.98
CA CYS A 50 6.02 -0.18 -5.04
C CYS A 50 5.68 1.28 -5.32
N LEU A 51 4.41 1.56 -5.63
CA LEU A 51 3.87 2.91 -5.77
C LEU A 51 3.22 3.31 -4.44
N GLY A 52 3.68 4.40 -3.82
CA GLY A 52 3.10 4.83 -2.56
C GLY A 52 3.73 6.09 -1.97
N MET A 53 2.91 7.14 -1.79
CA MET A 53 3.36 8.41 -1.24
C MET A 53 3.38 8.41 0.29
N GLY A 54 4.33 9.14 0.87
CA GLY A 54 4.40 9.39 2.31
C GLY A 54 4.32 8.11 3.16
N GLY A 55 3.35 8.06 4.07
CA GLY A 55 3.12 6.91 4.95
C GLY A 55 2.74 5.64 4.20
N SER A 56 2.03 5.73 3.07
CA SER A 56 1.65 4.56 2.26
C SER A 56 2.89 3.85 1.71
N GLY A 57 3.94 4.59 1.35
CA GLY A 57 5.22 4.04 0.91
C GLY A 57 6.08 3.44 2.03
N ALA A 58 5.72 3.58 3.31
CA ALA A 58 6.55 3.13 4.43
C ALA A 58 6.74 1.61 4.47
N GLY A 59 5.67 0.84 4.19
CA GLY A 59 5.75 -0.62 4.07
C GLY A 59 6.67 -1.04 2.93
N GLY A 60 6.57 -0.36 1.78
CA GLY A 60 7.47 -0.57 0.64
C GLY A 60 8.93 -0.29 0.98
N MET A 61 9.23 0.77 1.75
CA MET A 61 10.61 1.07 2.17
C MET A 61 11.19 -0.01 3.09
N PHE A 62 10.38 -0.56 3.99
CA PHE A 62 10.79 -1.69 4.83
C PHE A 62 11.08 -2.94 3.99
N LEU A 63 10.18 -3.27 3.04
CA LEU A 63 10.38 -4.40 2.14
C LEU A 63 11.59 -4.21 1.22
N SER A 64 11.84 -3.00 0.74
CA SER A 64 13.04 -2.65 -0.03
C SER A 64 14.32 -2.94 0.75
N ALA A 65 14.41 -2.48 2.00
CA ALA A 65 15.56 -2.75 2.86
C ALA A 65 15.74 -4.25 3.17
N LEU A 66 14.63 -4.99 3.35
CA LEU A 66 14.67 -6.44 3.56
C LEU A 66 15.13 -7.18 2.29
N ALA A 67 14.66 -6.74 1.12
CA ALA A 67 15.01 -7.31 -0.17
C ALA A 67 16.49 -7.12 -0.48
N ASP A 68 17.03 -5.92 -0.23
CA ASP A 68 18.46 -5.61 -0.36
C ASP A 68 19.32 -6.48 0.58
N HIS A 69 18.80 -6.81 1.76
CA HIS A 69 19.51 -7.65 2.72
C HIS A 69 19.48 -9.15 2.35
N ALA A 70 18.33 -9.68 1.94
CA ALA A 70 18.13 -11.13 1.82
C ALA A 70 17.02 -11.58 0.84
N GLY A 71 16.44 -10.70 0.01
CA GLY A 71 15.26 -11.03 -0.81
C GLY A 71 15.53 -11.68 -2.16
N GLY A 72 16.71 -11.46 -2.75
CA GLY A 72 17.11 -12.08 -4.03
C GLY A 72 16.45 -11.49 -5.29
N LEU A 73 15.52 -10.55 -5.14
CA LEU A 73 14.89 -9.77 -6.21
C LEU A 73 14.88 -8.28 -5.83
N PRO A 74 15.06 -7.36 -6.80
CA PRO A 74 15.02 -5.93 -6.52
C PRO A 74 13.61 -5.49 -6.11
N PHE A 75 13.54 -4.63 -5.09
CA PHE A 75 12.31 -4.00 -4.65
C PHE A 75 12.52 -2.49 -4.60
N VAL A 76 11.81 -1.75 -5.45
CA VAL A 76 11.99 -0.32 -5.64
C VAL A 76 10.73 0.43 -5.21
N VAL A 77 10.89 1.46 -4.38
CA VAL A 77 9.78 2.36 -4.02
C VAL A 77 9.80 3.60 -4.91
N TRP A 78 8.73 3.81 -5.65
CA TRP A 78 8.50 4.97 -6.50
C TRP A 78 7.50 5.93 -5.86
N ARG A 79 7.87 7.20 -5.82
CA ARG A 79 7.16 8.27 -5.09
C ARG A 79 7.04 9.52 -5.95
N ASP A 80 6.69 9.31 -7.20
CA ASP A 80 6.53 10.34 -8.22
C ASP A 80 5.39 9.92 -9.16
N TYR A 81 5.01 10.82 -10.05
CA TYR A 81 4.08 10.55 -11.14
C TYR A 81 4.68 9.58 -12.17
N GLY A 82 3.82 8.96 -12.97
CA GLY A 82 4.16 8.02 -14.01
C GLY A 82 4.97 6.83 -13.49
N LEU A 83 5.87 6.33 -14.35
CA LEU A 83 6.71 5.17 -14.08
C LEU A 83 8.19 5.49 -14.34
N PRO A 84 9.11 4.81 -13.64
CA PRO A 84 10.53 4.90 -13.96
C PRO A 84 10.79 4.51 -15.42
N SER A 85 11.75 5.15 -16.08
CA SER A 85 12.04 4.89 -17.51
C SER A 85 12.54 3.47 -17.83
N TRP A 86 12.88 2.68 -16.80
CA TRP A 86 13.34 1.30 -16.90
C TRP A 86 12.24 0.28 -16.56
N TRP A 87 11.04 0.74 -16.20
CA TRP A 87 9.88 -0.13 -15.96
C TRP A 87 9.60 -1.01 -17.18
N GLY A 88 9.13 -2.24 -16.91
CA GLY A 88 8.64 -3.18 -17.91
C GLY A 88 7.58 -4.11 -17.29
N PRO A 89 6.68 -4.70 -18.10
CA PRO A 89 5.55 -5.51 -17.62
C PRO A 89 5.97 -6.82 -16.94
N ASP A 90 7.25 -7.18 -16.98
CA ASP A 90 7.88 -8.30 -16.27
C ASP A 90 8.19 -7.99 -14.79
N TRP A 91 7.76 -6.85 -14.27
CA TRP A 91 7.87 -6.48 -12.86
C TRP A 91 6.48 -6.48 -12.19
N LEU A 92 6.42 -6.89 -10.93
CA LEU A 92 5.18 -6.82 -10.14
C LEU A 92 5.00 -5.42 -9.57
N VAL A 93 3.81 -4.84 -9.70
CA VAL A 93 3.48 -3.55 -9.09
C VAL A 93 2.68 -3.73 -7.81
N ILE A 94 3.14 -3.13 -6.72
CA ILE A 94 2.38 -3.02 -5.47
C ILE A 94 2.00 -1.54 -5.27
N ALA A 95 0.72 -1.22 -5.41
CA ALA A 95 0.21 0.13 -5.22
C ALA A 95 -0.40 0.28 -3.82
N THR A 96 0.04 1.27 -3.06
CA THR A 96 -0.42 1.52 -1.69
C THR A 96 -0.98 2.93 -1.57
N SER A 97 -2.23 3.04 -1.13
CA SER A 97 -2.88 4.33 -0.88
C SER A 97 -3.99 4.15 0.13
N TYR A 98 -3.81 4.64 1.36
CA TYR A 98 -4.83 4.53 2.41
C TYR A 98 -6.19 5.07 1.96
N SER A 99 -6.21 6.27 1.35
CA SER A 99 -7.44 6.88 0.82
C SER A 99 -7.93 6.28 -0.48
N GLY A 100 -7.09 5.52 -1.20
CA GLY A 100 -7.37 5.11 -2.58
C GLY A 100 -7.22 6.21 -3.64
N ASP A 101 -7.08 7.47 -3.23
CA ASP A 101 -7.20 8.62 -4.14
C ASP A 101 -5.89 9.41 -4.36
N THR A 102 -4.75 8.86 -3.92
CA THR A 102 -3.44 9.53 -4.10
C THR A 102 -3.12 9.66 -5.58
N GLU A 103 -3.05 10.90 -6.08
CA GLU A 103 -2.94 11.21 -7.51
C GLU A 103 -1.71 10.55 -8.16
N GLU A 104 -0.54 10.64 -7.52
CA GLU A 104 0.71 10.07 -8.00
C GLU A 104 0.62 8.55 -8.13
N THR A 105 0.04 7.88 -7.12
CA THR A 105 -0.16 6.43 -7.14
C THR A 105 -1.11 6.04 -8.26
N LEU A 106 -2.22 6.76 -8.44
CA LEU A 106 -3.20 6.47 -9.50
C LEU A 106 -2.64 6.69 -10.89
N ASP A 107 -1.84 7.73 -11.09
CA ASP A 107 -1.17 8.01 -12.36
C ASP A 107 -0.24 6.86 -12.76
N GLY A 108 0.59 6.39 -11.82
CA GLY A 108 1.44 5.22 -12.04
C GLY A 108 0.64 3.93 -12.31
N VAL A 109 -0.43 3.67 -11.54
CA VAL A 109 -1.27 2.48 -11.74
C VAL A 109 -1.92 2.46 -13.12
N ARG A 110 -2.46 3.60 -13.59
CA ARG A 110 -3.04 3.68 -14.94
C ARG A 110 -2.01 3.35 -16.01
N ALA A 111 -0.80 3.91 -15.91
CA ALA A 111 0.27 3.61 -16.86
C ALA A 111 0.65 2.12 -16.85
N VAL A 112 0.69 1.47 -15.68
CA VAL A 112 0.98 0.03 -15.58
C VAL A 112 -0.09 -0.80 -16.27
N LEU A 113 -1.36 -0.49 -16.03
CA LEU A 113 -2.49 -1.21 -16.62
C LEU A 113 -2.57 -1.01 -18.15
N GLU A 114 -2.29 0.21 -18.63
CA GLU A 114 -2.22 0.52 -20.06
C GLU A 114 -1.10 -0.26 -20.77
N ASP A 115 0.03 -0.50 -20.08
CA ASP A 115 1.16 -1.29 -20.58
C ASP A 115 0.98 -2.81 -20.39
N GLY A 116 -0.15 -3.25 -19.83
CA GLY A 116 -0.45 -4.67 -19.61
C GLY A 116 0.31 -5.33 -18.45
N GLY A 117 0.73 -4.53 -17.45
CA GLY A 117 1.38 -5.03 -16.24
C GLY A 117 0.38 -5.47 -15.16
N THR A 118 0.90 -6.19 -14.17
CA THR A 118 0.13 -6.74 -13.05
C THR A 118 0.23 -5.83 -11.81
N VAL A 119 -0.92 -5.53 -11.19
CA VAL A 119 -1.01 -4.63 -10.03
C VAL A 119 -1.70 -5.31 -8.84
N VAL A 120 -1.05 -5.26 -7.68
CA VAL A 120 -1.66 -5.53 -6.38
C VAL A 120 -1.86 -4.21 -5.65
N GLY A 121 -3.11 -3.77 -5.53
CA GLY A 121 -3.50 -2.58 -4.78
C GLY A 121 -3.78 -2.88 -3.31
N ILE A 122 -3.39 -1.97 -2.42
CA ILE A 122 -3.70 -2.01 -0.99
C ILE A 122 -4.30 -0.65 -0.62
N CYS A 123 -5.59 -0.63 -0.33
CA CYS A 123 -6.35 0.61 -0.08
C CYS A 123 -7.62 0.40 0.74
N SER A 124 -8.22 1.48 1.22
CA SER A 124 -9.51 1.44 1.93
C SER A 124 -10.70 1.75 1.02
N GLY A 125 -10.55 1.56 -0.30
CA GLY A 125 -11.52 1.91 -1.35
C GLY A 125 -10.98 2.97 -2.32
N GLY A 126 -11.86 3.83 -2.84
CA GLY A 126 -11.52 4.98 -3.67
C GLY A 126 -11.17 4.60 -5.12
N ALA A 127 -10.62 5.56 -5.86
CA ALA A 127 -10.35 5.37 -7.29
C ALA A 127 -9.37 4.22 -7.59
N LEU A 128 -8.49 3.86 -6.64
CA LEU A 128 -7.60 2.72 -6.80
C LEU A 128 -8.37 1.40 -6.82
N GLU A 129 -9.37 1.24 -5.96
CA GLU A 129 -10.22 0.03 -5.96
C GLU A 129 -11.01 -0.07 -7.27
N ASP A 130 -11.60 1.04 -7.71
CA ASP A 130 -12.35 1.10 -8.96
C ASP A 130 -11.50 0.71 -10.18
N LEU A 131 -10.28 1.26 -10.29
CA LEU A 131 -9.35 0.95 -11.39
C LEU A 131 -8.98 -0.53 -11.44
N LEU A 132 -8.75 -1.15 -10.27
CA LEU A 132 -8.32 -2.54 -10.21
C LEU A 132 -9.47 -3.52 -10.45
N ALA A 133 -10.71 -3.13 -10.13
CA ALA A 133 -11.90 -3.94 -10.41
C ALA A 133 -12.18 -4.10 -11.92
N GLU A 134 -11.65 -3.19 -12.76
CA GLU A 134 -11.81 -3.22 -14.22
C GLU A 134 -10.75 -4.09 -14.92
N SER A 135 -9.75 -4.61 -14.20
CA SER A 135 -8.62 -5.37 -14.76
C SER A 135 -8.60 -6.83 -14.27
N GLU A 136 -8.48 -7.78 -15.21
CA GLU A 136 -8.36 -9.21 -14.88
C GLU A 136 -6.99 -9.58 -14.29
N GLU A 137 -5.96 -8.77 -14.56
CA GLU A 137 -4.56 -8.94 -14.12
C GLU A 137 -4.27 -8.19 -12.82
N SER A 138 -5.30 -7.88 -12.03
CA SER A 138 -5.20 -7.02 -10.86
C SER A 138 -5.88 -7.61 -9.64
N LEU A 139 -5.31 -7.33 -8.47
CA LEU A 139 -5.90 -7.69 -7.18
C LEU A 139 -6.00 -6.44 -6.30
N CYS A 140 -7.16 -6.23 -5.70
CA CYS A 140 -7.36 -5.24 -4.65
C CYS A 140 -7.41 -5.92 -3.28
N LEU A 141 -6.54 -5.51 -2.37
CA LEU A 141 -6.53 -5.88 -0.95
C LEU A 141 -7.10 -4.71 -0.14
N SER A 142 -8.28 -4.92 0.43
CA SER A 142 -8.92 -3.91 1.27
C SER A 142 -8.27 -3.84 2.66
N VAL A 143 -8.02 -2.63 3.15
CA VAL A 143 -7.60 -2.36 4.53
C VAL A 143 -8.66 -1.53 5.26
N PRO A 144 -8.74 -1.62 6.61
CA PRO A 144 -9.71 -0.83 7.38
C PRO A 144 -9.53 0.68 7.20
N ALA A 145 -10.64 1.39 7.01
CA ALA A 145 -10.72 2.85 6.89
C ALA A 145 -10.80 3.57 8.25
#